data_AF-A0A8J7MM32-F1
#
_entry.id   AF-A0A8J7MM32-F1
#
_cell.length_a   1.000
_cell.length_b   1.000
_cell.length_c   1.000
_cell.angle_alpha   90.00
_cell.angle_beta   90.00
_cell.angle_gamma   90.00
#
_symmetry.space_group_name_H-M   'P 1'
#
loop_
_entity.id
_entity.type
_entity.pdbx_description
1 polymer ?
#
loop_
_entity_poly.entity_id
_entity_poly.type
_entity_poly.pdbx_seq_one_letter_code
_entity_poly.pdbx_strand_id
1 'polypeptide(L)' 'NVAEQGWDGIYRGRPATSGTYIWYSDVLFKDGHTEQIKGNIILLR' A
#
# COMPACT_ATOMS: atom_id res chain seq x y z
N ASN A 1 -6.68 -5.00 16.83
CA ASN A 1 -6.21 -5.94 15.80
C ASN A 1 -7.02 -5.65 14.54
N VAL A 2 -6.55 -4.72 13.71
CA VAL A 2 -7.25 -4.35 12.45
C VAL A 2 -6.42 -4.93 11.32
N ALA A 3 -6.57 -6.24 11.08
CA ALA A 3 -5.80 -6.97 10.07
C ALA A 3 -6.22 -6.62 8.63
N GLU A 4 -7.31 -5.88 8.46
CA GLU A 4 -7.91 -5.57 7.15
C GLU A 4 -7.52 -4.18 6.59
N GLN A 5 -6.62 -3.44 7.26
CA GLN A 5 -6.12 -2.13 6.79
C GLN A 5 -4.72 -2.22 6.15
N GLY A 6 -4.39 -3.36 5.54
CA GLY A 6 -3.08 -3.62 4.95
C GLY A 6 -3.19 -4.39 3.64
N TRP A 7 -2.09 -4.44 2.91
CA TRP A 7 -1.98 -5.26 1.71
C TRP A 7 -1.77 -6.74 2.09
N ASP A 8 -2.66 -7.63 1.67
CA ASP A 8 -2.60 -9.09 1.95
C ASP A 8 -1.45 -9.85 1.26
N GLY A 9 -0.46 -9.14 0.71
CA GLY A 9 0.65 -9.75 -0.04
C GLY A 9 0.26 -10.31 -1.41
N ILE A 10 -0.97 -10.08 -1.86
CA ILE A 10 -1.43 -10.47 -3.20
C ILE A 10 -1.30 -9.27 -4.14
N TYR A 11 -0.45 -9.38 -5.16
CA TYR A 11 -0.32 -8.36 -6.20
C TYR A 11 -0.71 -8.96 -7.56
N ARG A 12 -1.73 -8.38 -8.22
CA ARG A 12 -2.23 -8.82 -9.53
C ARG A 12 -2.62 -10.32 -9.58
N GLY A 13 -3.22 -10.83 -8.50
CA GLY A 13 -3.65 -12.24 -8.41
C GLY A 13 -2.51 -13.24 -8.23
N ARG A 14 -1.28 -12.78 -7.97
CA ARG A 14 -0.13 -13.63 -7.64
C ARG A 14 0.37 -13.30 -6.24
N PRO A 15 0.83 -14.30 -5.46
CA PRO A 15 1.52 -14.04 -4.21
C PRO A 15 2.81 -13.29 -4.53
N ALA A 16 2.96 -12.12 -3.93
CA ALA A 16 4.19 -11.35 -4.05
C ALA A 16 5.30 -12.03 -3.25
N THR A 17 6.52 -11.99 -3.78
CA THR A 17 7.70 -12.55 -3.13
C THR A 17 8.01 -11.79 -1.85
N SER A 18 8.60 -12.45 -0.84
CA SER A 18 9.04 -11.75 0.38
C SER A 18 10.05 -10.65 0.02
N GLY A 19 9.78 -9.42 0.46
CA GLY A 19 10.55 -8.26 0.05
C GLY A 19 9.93 -6.93 0.48
N THR A 20 10.62 -5.83 0.16
CA THR A 20 10.13 -4.47 0.44
C THR A 20 9.34 -3.94 -0.75
N TYR A 21 8.09 -3.57 -0.50
CA TYR A 21 7.17 -2.99 -1.48
C TYR A 21 6.89 -1.54 -1.10
N ILE A 22 7.07 -0.63 -2.04
CA ILE A 22 6.74 0.78 -1.85
C ILE A 22 5.36 1.01 -2.49
N TRP A 23 4.42 1.52 -1.71
CA TRP A 23 3.12 1.94 -2.20
C TRP A 23 3.04 3.46 -2.26
N TYR A 24 2.29 3.94 -3.25
CA TYR A 24 2.00 5.35 -3.47
C TYR A 24 0.49 5.49 -3.61
N SER A 25 -0.09 6.52 -2.98
CA SER A 25 -1.49 6.85 -3.04
C SER A 25 -1.64 8.35 -3.17
N ASP A 26 -2.12 8.80 -4.31
CA ASP A 26 -2.44 10.20 -4.54
C ASP A 26 -3.86 10.47 -4.04
N VAL A 27 -3.99 11.32 -3.02
CA VAL A 27 -5.25 11.69 -2.40
C VAL A 27 -5.63 13.09 -2.84
N LEU A 28 -6.69 13.20 -3.63
CA LEU A 28 -7.30 14.48 -3.97
C LEU A 28 -8.29 14.89 -2.88
N PHE A 29 -7.97 15.95 -2.15
CA PHE A 29 -8.87 16.54 -1.16
C PHE A 29 -9.95 17.38 -1.83
N LYS A 30 -11.09 17.53 -1.15
CA LYS A 30 -12.24 18.32 -1.64
C LYS A 30 -11.90 19.80 -1.84
N ASP A 31 -10.87 20.30 -1.15
CA ASP A 31 -10.32 21.64 -1.31
C ASP A 31 -9.42 21.81 -2.56
N GLY A 32 -9.27 20.77 -3.39
CA GLY A 32 -8.50 20.81 -4.64
C GLY A 32 -7.00 20.53 -4.48
N HIS A 33 -6.52 20.34 -3.24
CA HIS A 33 -5.15 19.91 -2.98
C HIS A 33 -4.98 18.42 -3.25
N THR A 34 -3.90 18.03 -3.91
CA THR A 34 -3.52 16.62 -4.08
C THR A 34 -2.30 16.34 -3.20
N GLU A 35 -2.41 15.37 -2.31
CA GLU A 35 -1.28 14.92 -1.50
C GLU A 35 -0.88 13.51 -1.92
N GLN A 36 0.42 13.32 -2.18
CA GLN A 36 0.96 12.01 -2.46
C GLN A 36 1.43 11.36 -1.17
N ILE A 37 0.71 10.34 -0.74
CA ILE A 37 1.08 9.51 0.40
C ILE A 37 1.92 8.35 -0.13
N LYS A 38 3.08 8.14 0.47
CA LYS A 38 3.94 7.00 0.17
C LYS A 38 4.31 6.27 1.43
N GLY A 39 4.42 4.95 1.34
CA GLY A 39 4.85 4.12 2.45
C GLY A 39 5.60 2.89 1.95
N ASN A 40 6.45 2.34 2.81
CA ASN A 40 7.10 1.06 2.58
C ASN A 40 6.41 -0.02 3.42
N ILE A 41 6.09 -1.13 2.78
CA ILE A 41 5.58 -2.34 3.41
C ILE A 41 6.63 -3.42 3.21
N ILE A 42 7.03 -4.08 4.29
CA ILE A 42 7.93 -5.24 4.22
C ILE A 42 7.05 -6.48 4.31
N LEU A 43 7.05 -7.28 3.25
CA LEU A 43 6.37 -8.57 3.23
C LEU A 43 7.34 -9.64 3.76
N LEU A 44 7.12 -10.06 5.01
CA LEU A 44 7.81 -11.17 5.66
C LEU A 44 6.87 -12.39 5.65
N ARG A 45 7.38 -13.55 5.24
CA ARG A 45 6.66 -14.84 5.27
C ARG A 45 7.26 -15.73 6.34
#